data_AF-A0A7V5TPC6-F1
#
_entry.id   AF-A0A7V5TPC6-F1
#
_cell.length_a   1.000
_cell.length_b   1.000
_cell.length_c   1.000
_cell.angle_alpha   90.00
_cell.angle_beta   90.00
_cell.angle_gamma   90.00
#
_symmetry.space_group_name_H-M   'P 1'
#
loop_
_entity.id
_entity.type
_entity.pdbx_description
1 polymer ?
#
loop_
_entity_poly.entity_id
_entity_poly.type
_entity_poly.pdbx_seq_one_letter_code
_entity_poly.pdbx_strand_id
1 'polypeptide(L)'
;MSGFRAWLKGLFSRKKKPVAPPERVRRAAESIIESEGLTANLDDEAAKVLLAWGVARAKAIARATAGMDDDTAEVAMYPRMRALRRLLRAVNRWIPRRLEIGAEGNRSALEEVLEYAAEVYGEQFTPPDEERVQYFLFSDLPSDAPRAIQGLRHLLENREDNE
;
A
#
# COMPACT_ATOMS: atom_id res chain seq x y z
N MET A 1 32.29 44.41 1.98
CA MET A 1 31.32 43.34 2.30
C MET A 1 30.75 42.74 1.01
N SER A 2 31.49 41.84 0.32
CA SER A 2 31.00 41.22 -0.93
C SER A 2 31.48 39.77 -1.15
N GLY A 3 31.84 39.05 -0.08
CA GLY A 3 32.30 37.65 -0.18
C GLY A 3 31.26 36.63 0.28
N PHE A 4 30.43 36.98 1.27
CA PHE A 4 29.59 36.02 1.98
C PHE A 4 28.35 35.58 1.19
N ARG A 5 27.84 36.43 0.29
CA ARG A 5 26.70 36.11 -0.58
C ARG A 5 27.06 35.20 -1.76
N ALA A 6 28.32 35.16 -2.19
CA ALA A 6 28.77 34.27 -3.26
C ALA A 6 28.97 32.83 -2.78
N TRP A 7 29.43 32.66 -1.54
CA TRP A 7 29.64 31.33 -0.92
C TRP A 7 28.33 30.57 -0.68
N LEU A 8 27.24 31.26 -0.32
CA LEU A 8 25.93 30.65 -0.07
C LEU A 8 25.20 30.20 -1.36
N LYS A 9 25.49 30.78 -2.53
CA LYS A 9 24.89 30.32 -3.80
C LYS A 9 25.52 29.03 -4.35
N GLY A 10 26.75 28.70 -3.94
CA GLY A 10 27.43 27.47 -4.34
C GLY A 10 26.98 26.22 -3.58
N LEU A 11 26.48 26.40 -2.35
CA LEU A 11 26.14 25.28 -1.45
C LEU A 11 24.78 24.64 -1.74
N PHE A 12 23.89 25.33 -2.46
CA PHE A 12 22.56 24.83 -2.86
C PHE A 12 22.46 24.40 -4.32
N SER A 13 23.57 24.36 -5.06
CA SER A 13 23.61 23.92 -6.46
C SER A 13 24.27 22.55 -6.63
N ARG A 14 23.99 21.61 -5.72
CA ARG A 14 23.99 20.19 -6.11
C ARG A 14 22.60 19.92 -6.65
N LYS A 15 22.41 20.11 -7.96
CA LYS A 15 21.31 19.44 -8.66
C LYS A 15 21.51 17.94 -8.40
N LYS A 16 20.82 17.37 -7.41
CA LYS A 16 20.68 15.92 -7.28
C LYS A 16 20.21 15.46 -8.65
N LYS A 17 20.99 14.60 -9.30
CA LYS A 17 20.58 14.00 -10.58
C LYS A 17 19.24 13.33 -10.32
N PRO A 18 18.22 13.54 -11.18
CA PRO A 18 16.95 12.85 -11.03
C PRO A 18 17.24 11.35 -10.95
N VAL A 19 16.82 10.71 -9.87
CA VAL A 19 16.83 9.26 -9.78
C VAL A 19 15.87 8.77 -10.85
N ALA A 20 16.41 8.01 -11.80
CA ALA A 20 15.62 7.47 -12.88
C ALA A 20 14.43 6.67 -12.28
N PRO A 21 13.24 6.74 -12.89
CA PRO A 21 12.05 6.02 -12.42
C PRO A 21 12.28 4.56 -11.98
N PRO A 22 13.17 3.76 -12.62
CA PRO A 22 13.48 2.40 -12.18
C PRO A 22 14.01 2.29 -10.75
N GLU A 23 14.85 3.22 -10.31
CA GLU A 23 15.49 3.17 -9.00
C GLU A 23 14.54 3.61 -7.88
N ARG A 24 13.61 4.53 -8.16
CA ARG A 24 12.52 4.88 -7.23
C ARG A 24 11.55 3.71 -7.03
N VAL A 25 11.23 3.00 -8.11
CA VAL A 25 10.40 1.79 -8.09
C VAL A 25 11.06 0.68 -7.28
N ARG A 26 12.38 0.48 -7.43
CA ARG A 26 13.16 -0.47 -6.62
C ARG A 26 13.10 -0.14 -5.13
N ARG A 27 13.46 1.09 -4.75
CA ARG A 27 13.46 1.54 -3.34
C ARG A 27 12.09 1.43 -2.69
N ALA A 28 11.01 1.76 -3.42
CA ALA A 28 9.66 1.62 -2.90
C ALA A 28 9.31 0.15 -2.57
N ALA A 29 9.68 -0.78 -3.45
CA ALA A 29 9.48 -2.22 -3.23
C ALA A 29 10.29 -2.75 -2.05
N GLU A 30 11.58 -2.38 -1.97
CA GLU A 30 12.46 -2.76 -0.85
C GLU A 30 11.91 -2.27 0.48
N SER A 31 11.39 -1.04 0.55
CA SER A 31 10.80 -0.51 1.78
C SER A 31 9.55 -1.24 2.27
N ILE A 32 8.93 -2.09 1.44
CA ILE A 32 7.86 -3.00 1.85
C ILE A 32 8.45 -4.31 2.36
N ILE A 33 9.42 -4.88 1.63
CA ILE A 33 10.09 -6.14 1.99
C ILE A 33 10.82 -6.01 3.33
N GLU A 34 11.49 -4.88 3.56
CA GLU A 34 12.27 -4.60 4.77
C GLU A 34 11.39 -4.15 5.96
N SER A 35 10.09 -3.95 5.75
CA SER A 35 9.20 -3.48 6.82
C SER A 35 8.86 -4.62 7.78
N GLU A 36 9.61 -4.67 8.88
CA GLU A 36 9.34 -5.59 9.98
C GLU A 36 7.87 -5.52 10.44
N GLY A 37 7.30 -6.69 10.71
CA GLY A 37 5.93 -6.83 11.23
C GLY A 37 4.80 -6.77 10.20
N LEU A 38 5.07 -6.62 8.89
CA LEU A 38 4.00 -6.68 7.88
C LEU A 38 3.37 -8.08 7.74
N THR A 39 4.06 -9.14 8.15
CA THR A 39 3.62 -10.52 7.97
C THR A 39 3.71 -11.36 9.24
N ALA A 40 3.97 -10.74 10.40
CA ALA A 40 4.33 -11.46 11.62
C ALA A 40 3.24 -12.40 12.18
N ASN A 41 1.99 -12.24 11.76
CA ASN A 41 0.87 -13.07 12.22
C ASN A 41 0.37 -14.05 11.15
N LEU A 42 1.02 -14.08 9.99
CA LEU A 42 0.62 -14.87 8.84
C LEU A 42 1.55 -16.07 8.70
N ASP A 43 1.00 -17.18 8.17
CA ASP A 43 1.84 -18.26 7.66
C ASP A 43 2.62 -17.81 6.42
N ASP A 44 3.60 -18.61 6.00
CA ASP A 44 4.51 -18.27 4.91
C ASP A 44 3.80 -18.01 3.57
N GLU A 45 2.73 -18.75 3.26
CA GLU A 45 2.01 -18.57 2.00
C GLU A 45 1.18 -17.28 2.01
N ALA A 46 0.48 -17.02 3.11
CA ALA A 46 -0.30 -15.79 3.28
C ALA A 46 0.63 -14.55 3.32
N ALA A 47 1.78 -14.67 3.98
CA ALA A 47 2.81 -13.66 4.02
C ALA A 47 3.34 -13.33 2.61
N LYS A 48 3.63 -14.35 1.78
CA LYS A 48 4.06 -14.16 0.38
C LYS A 48 3.01 -13.41 -0.43
N VAL A 49 1.74 -13.79 -0.32
CA VAL A 49 0.64 -13.13 -1.04
C VAL A 49 0.51 -11.66 -0.62
N LEU A 50 0.53 -11.38 0.70
CA LEU A 50 0.42 -10.00 1.21
C LEU A 50 1.60 -9.14 0.77
N LEU A 51 2.82 -9.65 0.83
CA LEU A 51 4.03 -8.93 0.39
C LEU A 51 4.02 -8.70 -1.12
N ALA A 52 3.62 -9.69 -1.92
CA ALA A 52 3.50 -9.54 -3.37
C ALA A 52 2.51 -8.43 -3.73
N TRP A 53 1.37 -8.36 -3.04
CA TRP A 53 0.41 -7.27 -3.18
C TRP A 53 1.02 -5.91 -2.79
N GLY A 54 1.63 -5.82 -1.60
CA GLY A 54 2.28 -4.61 -1.12
C GLY A 54 3.36 -4.09 -2.09
N VAL A 55 4.22 -4.98 -2.59
CA VAL A 55 5.26 -4.65 -3.57
C VAL A 55 4.66 -4.16 -4.87
N ALA A 56 3.65 -4.84 -5.42
CA ALA A 56 2.98 -4.41 -6.64
C ALA A 56 2.41 -2.99 -6.48
N ARG A 57 1.77 -2.71 -5.34
CA ARG A 57 1.17 -1.40 -5.07
C ARG A 57 2.20 -0.31 -4.85
N ALA A 58 3.27 -0.58 -4.11
CA ALA A 58 4.38 0.35 -3.89
C ALA A 58 5.07 0.74 -5.21
N LYS A 59 5.32 -0.24 -6.09
CA LYS A 59 5.86 0.00 -7.43
C LYS A 59 4.94 0.93 -8.24
N ALA A 60 3.64 0.72 -8.16
CA ALA A 60 2.68 1.53 -8.90
C ALA A 60 2.51 2.95 -8.30
N ILE A 61 2.64 3.14 -6.98
CA ILE A 61 2.76 4.46 -6.34
C ILE A 61 4.01 5.19 -6.87
N ALA A 62 5.17 4.53 -6.90
CA ALA A 62 6.40 5.12 -7.41
C ALA A 62 6.29 5.50 -8.90
N ARG A 63 5.68 4.63 -9.74
CA ARG A 63 5.46 4.91 -11.17
C ARG A 63 4.57 6.13 -11.41
N ALA A 64 3.61 6.41 -10.54
CA ALA A 64 2.74 7.58 -10.66
C ALA A 64 3.49 8.92 -10.50
N THR A 65 4.74 8.91 -10.04
CA THR A 65 5.61 10.10 -9.93
C THR A 65 6.59 10.25 -11.08
N ALA A 66 6.39 9.53 -12.18
CA ALA A 66 7.20 9.68 -13.39
C ALA A 66 7.20 11.15 -13.86
N GLY A 67 8.37 11.67 -14.21
CA GLY A 67 8.54 13.07 -14.62
C GLY A 67 8.74 14.08 -13.48
N MET A 68 8.53 13.68 -12.22
CA MET A 68 8.86 14.50 -11.05
C MET A 68 10.35 14.36 -10.68
N ASP A 69 10.96 15.47 -10.25
CA ASP A 69 12.24 15.42 -9.54
C ASP A 69 12.11 14.63 -8.22
N ASP A 70 13.25 14.27 -7.62
CA ASP A 70 13.26 13.34 -6.50
C ASP A 70 12.61 13.88 -5.23
N ASP A 71 12.85 15.15 -4.90
CA ASP A 71 12.32 15.74 -3.67
C ASP A 71 10.79 15.88 -3.81
N THR A 72 10.32 16.35 -4.97
CA THR A 72 8.87 16.42 -5.28
C THR A 72 8.21 15.05 -5.26
N ALA A 73 8.85 14.04 -5.85
CA ALA A 73 8.32 12.69 -5.89
C ALA A 73 8.26 12.04 -4.51
N GLU A 74 9.27 12.25 -3.67
CA GLU A 74 9.30 11.72 -2.31
C GLU A 74 8.13 12.30 -1.48
N VAL A 75 7.91 13.62 -1.57
CA VAL A 75 6.78 14.29 -0.94
C VAL A 75 5.44 13.74 -1.47
N ALA A 76 5.31 13.54 -2.78
CA ALA A 76 4.10 13.00 -3.38
C ALA A 76 3.82 11.53 -3.01
N MET A 77 4.87 10.71 -2.88
CA MET A 77 4.75 9.28 -2.55
C MET A 77 4.47 9.03 -1.07
N TYR A 78 5.04 9.86 -0.18
CA TYR A 78 5.09 9.58 1.25
C TYR A 78 3.71 9.27 1.88
N PRO A 79 2.65 10.07 1.66
CA PRO A 79 1.33 9.78 2.22
C PRO A 79 0.80 8.41 1.79
N ARG A 80 0.85 8.10 0.48
CA ARG A 80 0.36 6.83 -0.07
C ARG A 80 1.18 5.63 0.40
N MET A 81 2.51 5.78 0.51
CA MET A 81 3.40 4.74 1.04
C MET A 81 3.16 4.49 2.53
N ARG A 82 2.85 5.54 3.31
CA ARG A 82 2.46 5.40 4.72
C ARG A 82 1.14 4.67 4.87
N ALA A 83 0.12 5.07 4.10
CA ALA A 83 -1.18 4.41 4.06
C ALA A 83 -1.06 2.94 3.65
N LEU A 84 -0.21 2.63 2.65
CA LEU A 84 0.03 1.27 2.21
C LEU A 84 0.56 0.38 3.35
N ARG A 85 1.53 0.86 4.13
CA ARG A 85 2.03 0.10 5.28
C ARG A 85 0.96 -0.08 6.36
N ARG A 86 0.06 0.89 6.55
CA ARG A 86 -1.05 0.77 7.50
C ARG A 86 -2.08 -0.25 7.03
N LEU A 87 -2.46 -0.20 5.76
CA LEU A 87 -3.32 -1.18 5.12
C LEU A 87 -2.77 -2.60 5.29
N LEU A 88 -1.52 -2.84 4.92
CA LEU A 88 -0.91 -4.17 5.02
C LEU A 88 -0.87 -4.66 6.48
N ARG A 89 -0.60 -3.78 7.45
CA ARG A 89 -0.66 -4.12 8.87
C ARG A 89 -2.07 -4.44 9.35
N ALA A 90 -3.09 -3.70 8.89
CA ALA A 90 -4.48 -3.99 9.22
C ALA A 90 -4.87 -5.39 8.71
N VAL A 91 -4.52 -5.71 7.48
CA VAL A 91 -4.73 -7.05 6.89
C VAL A 91 -4.00 -8.13 7.68
N ASN A 92 -2.72 -7.95 8.01
CA ASN A 92 -1.95 -8.88 8.84
C ASN A 92 -2.51 -9.08 10.25
N ARG A 93 -3.18 -8.10 10.85
CA ARG A 93 -3.86 -8.26 12.14
C ARG A 93 -5.21 -8.96 12.00
N TRP A 94 -5.95 -8.64 10.94
CA TRP A 94 -7.32 -9.08 10.75
C TRP A 94 -7.40 -10.51 10.23
N ILE A 95 -6.76 -10.80 9.09
CA ILE A 95 -6.98 -12.05 8.36
C ILE A 95 -6.75 -13.30 9.24
N PRO A 96 -5.68 -13.41 10.05
CA PRO A 96 -5.48 -14.59 10.90
C PRO A 96 -6.61 -14.83 11.90
N ARG A 97 -7.31 -13.78 12.34
CA ARG A 97 -8.31 -13.82 13.41
C ARG A 97 -9.75 -13.73 12.92
N ARG A 98 -9.96 -13.63 11.60
CA ARG A 98 -11.28 -13.34 11.00
C ARG A 98 -12.37 -14.36 11.37
N LEU A 99 -11.99 -15.61 11.61
CA LEU A 99 -12.94 -16.66 12.02
C LEU A 99 -13.33 -16.58 13.50
N GLU A 100 -12.58 -15.82 14.31
CA GLU A 100 -12.74 -15.73 15.77
C GLU A 100 -13.50 -14.47 16.20
N ILE A 101 -13.36 -13.37 15.45
CA ILE A 101 -13.83 -12.04 15.86
C ILE A 101 -15.31 -11.75 15.53
N GLY A 102 -16.00 -12.69 14.87
CA GLY A 102 -17.41 -12.57 14.51
C GLY A 102 -17.72 -11.53 13.42
N ALA A 103 -18.99 -11.42 13.04
CA ALA A 103 -19.43 -10.57 11.93
C ALA A 103 -19.13 -9.09 12.17
N GLU A 104 -19.41 -8.58 13.36
CA GLU A 104 -19.15 -7.18 13.71
C GLU A 104 -17.65 -6.86 13.69
N GLY A 105 -16.82 -7.71 14.29
CA GLY A 105 -15.37 -7.53 14.27
C GLY A 105 -14.79 -7.57 12.86
N ASN A 106 -15.31 -8.44 11.99
CA ASN A 106 -14.92 -8.49 10.58
C ASN A 106 -15.35 -7.24 9.82
N ARG A 107 -16.54 -6.70 10.10
CA ARG A 107 -17.02 -5.45 9.50
C ARG A 107 -16.13 -4.27 9.90
N SER A 108 -15.86 -4.09 11.20
CA SER A 108 -14.98 -3.01 11.66
C SER A 108 -13.55 -3.12 11.11
N ALA A 109 -13.02 -4.34 10.97
CA ALA A 109 -11.71 -4.55 10.39
C ALA A 109 -11.67 -4.23 8.89
N LEU A 110 -12.74 -4.56 8.15
CA LEU A 110 -12.86 -4.18 6.74
C LEU A 110 -12.98 -2.66 6.57
N GLU A 111 -13.75 -1.99 7.42
CA GLU A 111 -13.86 -0.52 7.42
C GLU A 111 -12.49 0.15 7.62
N GLU A 112 -11.67 -0.32 8.58
CA GLU A 112 -10.29 0.15 8.77
C GLU A 112 -9.45 -0.06 7.48
N VAL A 113 -9.58 -1.21 6.83
CA VAL A 113 -8.88 -1.49 5.57
C VAL A 113 -9.33 -0.54 4.46
N LEU A 114 -10.63 -0.28 4.34
CA LEU A 114 -11.21 0.61 3.33
C LEU A 114 -10.76 2.06 3.52
N GLU A 115 -10.64 2.53 4.76
CA GLU A 115 -10.10 3.86 5.09
C GLU A 115 -8.66 4.00 4.55
N TYR A 116 -7.78 3.06 4.86
CA TYR A 116 -6.41 3.10 4.33
C TYR A 116 -6.36 2.88 2.82
N ALA A 117 -7.28 2.08 2.25
CA ALA A 117 -7.36 1.87 0.81
C ALA A 117 -7.66 3.20 0.09
N ALA A 118 -8.58 4.01 0.61
CA ALA A 118 -8.88 5.33 0.03
C ALA A 118 -7.64 6.22 -0.07
N GLU A 119 -6.77 6.23 0.95
CA GLU A 119 -5.49 6.96 0.90
C GLU A 119 -4.49 6.32 -0.09
N VAL A 120 -4.41 4.99 -0.15
CA VAL A 120 -3.47 4.26 -1.02
C VAL A 120 -3.80 4.47 -2.49
N TYR A 121 -5.06 4.30 -2.86
CA TYR A 121 -5.54 4.33 -4.24
C TYR A 121 -5.86 5.77 -4.69
N GLY A 122 -6.19 6.67 -3.76
CA GLY A 122 -6.46 8.08 -4.02
C GLY A 122 -7.72 8.27 -4.85
N GLU A 123 -7.70 9.23 -5.78
CA GLU A 123 -8.85 9.56 -6.64
C GLU A 123 -9.35 8.40 -7.51
N GLN A 124 -8.52 7.38 -7.73
CA GLN A 124 -8.88 6.18 -8.49
C GLN A 124 -9.65 5.15 -7.64
N PHE A 125 -9.78 5.39 -6.34
CA PHE A 125 -10.51 4.49 -5.45
C PHE A 125 -12.01 4.71 -5.59
N THR A 126 -12.72 3.66 -5.96
CA THR A 126 -14.16 3.57 -5.79
C THR A 126 -14.40 2.52 -4.71
N PRO A 127 -14.83 2.92 -3.50
CA PRO A 127 -15.17 1.97 -2.45
C PRO A 127 -16.21 0.97 -2.96
N PRO A 128 -16.11 -0.32 -2.57
CA PRO A 128 -17.18 -1.28 -2.84
C PRO A 128 -18.48 -0.80 -2.18
N ASP A 129 -19.60 -1.04 -2.86
CA ASP A 129 -20.92 -0.83 -2.27
C ASP A 129 -21.22 -1.84 -1.15
N GLU A 130 -22.30 -1.60 -0.41
CA GLU A 130 -22.70 -2.45 0.72
C GLU A 130 -23.00 -3.89 0.29
N GLU A 131 -23.50 -4.10 -0.94
CA GLU A 131 -23.79 -5.44 -1.45
C GLU A 131 -22.50 -6.25 -1.61
N ARG A 132 -21.47 -5.67 -2.25
CA ARG A 132 -20.16 -6.31 -2.41
C ARG A 132 -19.44 -6.51 -1.08
N VAL A 133 -19.59 -5.56 -0.15
CA VAL A 133 -19.06 -5.70 1.22
C VAL A 133 -19.72 -6.90 1.93
N GLN A 134 -21.05 -7.01 1.88
CA GLN A 134 -21.76 -8.13 2.49
C GLN A 134 -21.39 -9.46 1.84
N TYR A 135 -21.36 -9.50 0.51
CA TYR A 135 -20.95 -10.70 -0.22
C TYR A 135 -19.55 -11.17 0.20
N PHE A 136 -18.59 -10.25 0.25
CA PHE A 136 -17.23 -10.56 0.70
C PHE A 136 -17.18 -11.09 2.14
N LEU A 137 -17.88 -10.44 3.07
CA LEU A 137 -17.86 -10.81 4.48
C LEU A 137 -18.55 -12.14 4.79
N PHE A 138 -19.62 -12.49 4.06
CA PHE A 138 -20.50 -13.61 4.41
C PHE A 138 -20.45 -14.78 3.44
N SER A 139 -20.11 -14.56 2.16
CA SER A 139 -20.19 -15.59 1.11
C SER A 139 -18.83 -15.99 0.56
N ASP A 140 -17.89 -15.04 0.50
CA ASP A 140 -16.66 -15.21 -0.29
C ASP A 140 -15.38 -15.25 0.56
N LEU A 141 -15.47 -15.07 1.88
CA LEU A 141 -14.29 -15.11 2.75
C LEU A 141 -13.80 -16.57 2.90
N PRO A 142 -12.71 -16.99 2.23
CA PRO A 142 -12.25 -18.37 2.33
C PRO A 142 -11.71 -18.59 3.74
N SER A 143 -11.74 -19.84 4.24
CA SER A 143 -11.08 -20.21 5.51
C SER A 143 -9.55 -20.18 5.40
N ASP A 144 -9.03 -20.22 4.18
CA ASP A 144 -7.62 -20.09 3.83
C ASP A 144 -7.17 -18.61 3.79
N ALA A 145 -6.11 -18.26 4.52
CA ALA A 145 -5.63 -16.88 4.63
C ALA A 145 -5.06 -16.31 3.31
N PRO A 146 -4.23 -17.04 2.53
CA PRO A 146 -3.81 -16.61 1.20
C PRO A 146 -4.96 -16.21 0.28
N ARG A 147 -5.99 -17.05 0.15
CA ARG A 147 -7.17 -16.75 -0.68
C ARG A 147 -7.99 -15.60 -0.14
N ALA A 148 -8.12 -15.46 1.19
CA ALA A 148 -8.80 -14.31 1.79
C ALA A 148 -8.08 -12.98 1.47
N ILE A 149 -6.75 -12.96 1.47
CA ILE A 149 -5.97 -11.78 1.07
C ILE A 149 -6.16 -11.48 -0.42
N GLN A 150 -6.20 -12.51 -1.28
CA GLN A 150 -6.51 -12.34 -2.70
C GLN A 150 -7.90 -11.75 -2.90
N GLY A 151 -8.94 -12.36 -2.33
CA GLY A 151 -10.32 -11.85 -2.43
C GLY A 151 -10.45 -10.41 -1.94
N LEU A 152 -9.80 -10.07 -0.81
CA LEU A 152 -9.75 -8.69 -0.33
C LEU A 152 -9.12 -7.74 -1.36
N ARG A 153 -8.02 -8.16 -1.97
CA ARG A 153 -7.39 -7.38 -3.04
C ARG A 153 -8.32 -7.20 -4.24
N HIS A 154 -9.03 -8.24 -4.67
CA HIS A 154 -10.01 -8.16 -5.77
C HIS A 154 -11.14 -7.18 -5.46
N LEU A 155 -11.69 -7.26 -4.24
CA LEU A 155 -12.69 -6.33 -3.74
C LEU A 155 -12.22 -4.87 -3.85
N LEU A 156 -11.00 -4.57 -3.37
CA LEU A 156 -10.45 -3.22 -3.35
C LEU A 156 -10.02 -2.69 -4.72
N GLU A 157 -9.56 -3.55 -5.62
CA GLU A 157 -9.07 -3.16 -6.94
C GLU A 157 -10.18 -3.16 -8.01
N ASN A 158 -11.43 -3.44 -7.63
CA ASN A 158 -12.57 -3.55 -8.55
C ASN A 158 -12.29 -4.46 -9.75
N ARG A 159 -11.58 -5.56 -9.50
CA ARG A 159 -11.38 -6.60 -10.51
C ARG A 159 -12.63 -7.48 -10.48
N GLU A 160 -13.49 -7.32 -11.48
CA GLU A 160 -14.46 -8.36 -11.80
C GLU A 160 -13.67 -9.58 -12.25
N ASP A 161 -13.77 -10.68 -11.51
CA ASP A 161 -13.09 -11.92 -11.86
C ASP A 161 -13.71 -12.45 -13.16
N ASN A 162 -13.00 -12.25 -14.27
CA ASN A 162 -13.13 -13.11 -15.45
C ASN A 162 -12.14 -14.25 -15.27
N GLU A 163 -12.51 -15.30 -14.55
CA GLU A 163 -11.90 -16.63 -14.66
C GLU A 163 -12.87 -17.73 -14.19
#